data_AF-A0AAU9S3L0-F1
#
_entry.id   AF-A0AAU9S3L0-F1
#
_cell.length_a   1.000
_cell.length_b   1.000
_cell.length_c   1.000
_cell.angle_alpha   90.00
_cell.angle_beta   90.00
_cell.angle_gamma   90.00
#
_symmetry.space_group_name_H-M   'P 1'
#
loop_
_entity.id
_entity.type
_entity.pdbx_description
1 polymer ?
#
loop_
_entity_poly.entity_id
_entity_poly.type
_entity_poly.pdbx_seq_one_letter_code
_entity_poly.pdbx_strand_id
1 'polypeptide(L)'
;QGYSVVLPEKLQTGKWNVYRSARSPLKLLTRFPDHPELGTLHDNFVRSVETFRDSRYLGTRTRLMGQLESNARSAIGSALVYRGIPKGACVGLYFINRPEWLIVDHACAAYSYVSVPLYDTLGPDAVKYIVNHAVVEAIFCVPQTLNILLSFLSEIPSVRLLVVVGGIDEKLPSLPSNTGVEVISYLKVLNEVISCLRMSSVSQIAITLLCIYLIHLVVYISWAHTQAFTCWFEGYSSPHAFCPQNLMILLLFAIQVVRLGLQRFWSKFLFLFCA
;
A
#
# COMPACT_ATOMS: atom_id res chain seq x y z
N GLN A 1 -2.45 -4.78 -44.59
CA GLN A 1 -1.10 -4.21 -44.36
C GLN A 1 -0.34 -5.15 -43.43
N GLY A 2 0.94 -5.42 -43.70
CA GLY A 2 1.78 -6.26 -42.83
C GLY A 2 2.09 -5.59 -41.48
N TYR A 3 2.46 -6.39 -40.48
CA TYR A 3 2.80 -5.89 -39.13
C TYR A 3 4.18 -5.22 -39.05
N SER A 4 5.04 -5.45 -40.04
CA SER A 4 6.41 -4.93 -40.09
C SER A 4 6.77 -4.39 -41.47
N VAL A 5 7.76 -3.49 -41.48
CA VAL A 5 8.38 -2.92 -42.69
C VAL A 5 9.88 -3.11 -42.64
N VAL A 6 10.49 -3.29 -43.81
CA VAL A 6 11.94 -3.35 -43.97
C VAL A 6 12.50 -1.93 -43.87
N LEU A 7 13.47 -1.72 -42.99
CA LEU A 7 14.18 -0.46 -42.93
C LEU A 7 15.19 -0.32 -44.07
N PRO A 8 15.48 0.91 -44.52
CA PRO A 8 16.47 1.16 -45.58
C PRO A 8 17.91 0.83 -45.13
N GLU A 9 18.15 0.76 -43.82
CA GLU A 9 19.42 0.40 -43.21
C GLU A 9 19.77 -1.06 -43.50
N LYS A 10 20.80 -1.28 -44.33
CA LYS A 10 21.40 -2.59 -44.52
C LYS A 10 22.44 -2.82 -43.42
N LEU A 11 22.32 -3.93 -42.69
CA LEU A 11 23.33 -4.32 -41.71
C LEU A 11 24.67 -4.55 -42.43
N GLN A 12 25.76 -4.00 -41.88
CA GLN A 12 27.10 -4.18 -42.46
C GLN A 12 27.58 -5.64 -42.42
N THR A 13 26.96 -6.47 -41.57
CA THR A 13 27.43 -7.82 -41.23
C THR A 13 26.61 -8.97 -41.83
N GLY A 14 25.77 -8.75 -42.86
CA GLY A 14 25.13 -9.89 -43.53
C GLY A 14 24.03 -9.58 -44.55
N LYS A 15 23.38 -10.64 -45.04
CA LYS A 15 22.23 -10.61 -45.99
C LYS A 15 20.87 -10.32 -45.33
N TRP A 16 20.84 -9.98 -44.05
CA TRP A 16 19.59 -9.87 -43.29
C TRP A 16 18.99 -8.46 -43.38
N ASN A 17 17.68 -8.40 -43.60
CA ASN A 17 16.90 -7.15 -43.54
C ASN A 17 16.53 -6.82 -42.09
N VAL A 18 16.59 -5.54 -41.73
CA VAL A 18 16.07 -5.06 -40.45
C VAL A 18 14.58 -4.80 -40.60
N TYR A 19 13.77 -5.44 -39.75
CA TYR A 19 12.31 -5.21 -39.71
C TYR A 19 11.93 -4.42 -38.47
N ARG A 20 11.03 -3.45 -38.62
CA ARG A 20 10.41 -2.72 -37.50
C ARG A 20 8.90 -2.64 -37.66
N SER A 21 8.22 -2.26 -36.59
CA SER A 21 6.76 -2.06 -36.60
C SER A 21 6.34 -1.16 -37.75
N ALA A 22 5.36 -1.59 -38.53
CA ALA A 22 4.83 -0.80 -39.64
C ALA A 22 4.21 0.54 -39.17
N ARG A 23 3.78 0.62 -37.91
CA ARG A 23 3.15 1.83 -37.33
C ARG A 23 4.17 2.86 -36.84
N SER A 24 5.38 2.43 -36.47
CA SER A 24 6.42 3.32 -35.94
C SER A 24 7.81 2.83 -36.33
N PRO A 25 8.17 2.89 -37.63
CA PRO A 25 9.44 2.34 -38.11
C PRO A 25 10.66 3.14 -37.62
N LEU A 26 10.52 4.44 -37.43
CA LEU A 26 11.67 5.33 -37.14
C LEU A 26 11.68 5.88 -35.71
N LYS A 27 10.63 5.64 -34.92
CA LYS A 27 10.45 6.23 -33.60
C LYS A 27 10.35 5.14 -32.53
N LEU A 28 11.13 5.29 -31.46
CA LEU A 28 10.96 4.50 -30.24
C LEU A 28 9.65 4.93 -29.57
N LEU A 29 8.74 3.97 -29.39
CA LEU A 29 7.51 4.19 -28.64
C LEU A 29 7.81 4.00 -27.16
N THR A 30 7.73 5.10 -26.40
CA THR A 30 7.84 5.08 -24.95
C THR A 30 6.48 4.96 -24.27
N ARG A 31 5.40 5.37 -24.95
CA ARG A 31 4.00 5.27 -24.50
C ARG A 31 3.08 4.99 -25.68
N PHE A 32 1.85 4.58 -25.40
CA PHE A 32 0.81 4.37 -26.41
C PHE A 32 0.24 5.73 -26.88
N PRO A 33 0.19 6.02 -28.20
CA PRO A 33 -0.31 7.31 -28.70
C PRO A 33 -1.74 7.64 -28.27
N ASP A 34 -2.62 6.63 -28.27
CA ASP A 34 -4.02 6.78 -27.88
C ASP A 34 -4.21 6.82 -26.36
N HIS A 35 -3.17 6.43 -25.61
CA HIS A 35 -3.20 6.27 -24.15
C HIS A 35 -1.89 6.72 -23.52
N PRO A 36 -1.57 8.03 -23.59
CA PRO A 36 -0.32 8.59 -23.12
C PRO A 36 -0.17 8.53 -21.60
N GLU A 37 -1.25 8.31 -20.85
CA GLU A 37 -1.24 8.09 -19.40
C GLU A 37 -0.54 6.79 -19.01
N LEU A 38 -0.52 5.78 -19.88
CA LEU A 38 0.08 4.48 -19.62
C LEU A 38 1.60 4.55 -19.76
N GLY A 39 2.30 4.59 -18.63
CA GLY A 39 3.76 4.56 -18.58
C GLY A 39 4.35 3.29 -17.96
N THR A 40 3.56 2.55 -17.19
CA THR A 40 4.03 1.43 -16.38
C THR A 40 3.12 0.20 -16.48
N LEU A 41 3.61 -0.96 -16.05
CA LEU A 41 2.80 -2.16 -15.88
C LEU A 41 1.64 -1.94 -14.89
N HIS A 42 1.85 -1.09 -13.87
CA HIS A 42 0.82 -0.70 -12.93
C HIS A 42 -0.31 0.05 -13.62
N ASP A 43 0.01 1.07 -14.43
CA ASP A 43 -1.01 1.86 -15.15
C ASP A 43 -1.82 0.97 -16.09
N ASN A 44 -1.15 0.04 -16.78
CA ASN A 44 -1.79 -0.90 -17.67
C ASN A 44 -2.77 -1.82 -16.92
N PHE A 45 -2.38 -2.31 -15.74
CA PHE A 45 -3.24 -3.13 -14.88
C PHE A 45 -4.44 -2.32 -14.36
N VAL A 46 -4.21 -1.13 -13.80
CA VAL A 46 -5.27 -0.26 -13.26
C VAL A 46 -6.32 0.04 -14.33
N ARG A 47 -5.88 0.47 -15.52
CA ARG A 47 -6.78 0.72 -16.64
C ARG A 47 -7.55 -0.52 -17.05
N SER A 48 -6.89 -1.68 -17.09
CA SER A 48 -7.55 -2.95 -17.44
C SER A 48 -8.64 -3.30 -16.44
N VAL A 49 -8.37 -3.16 -15.14
CA VAL A 49 -9.35 -3.37 -14.07
C VAL A 49 -10.51 -2.39 -14.19
N GLU A 50 -10.25 -1.11 -14.48
CA GLU A 50 -11.29 -0.09 -14.64
C GLU A 50 -12.18 -0.32 -15.86
N THR A 51 -11.60 -0.79 -16.96
CA THR A 51 -12.28 -1.04 -18.24
C THR A 51 -13.08 -2.34 -18.21
N PHE A 52 -12.54 -3.39 -17.58
CA PHE A 52 -13.07 -4.74 -17.59
C PHE A 52 -13.46 -5.25 -16.20
N ARG A 53 -14.05 -4.38 -15.37
CA ARG A 53 -14.35 -4.67 -13.95
C ARG A 53 -15.04 -6.01 -13.74
N ASP A 54 -16.06 -6.31 -14.54
CA ASP A 54 -16.92 -7.48 -14.35
C ASP A 54 -16.37 -8.75 -15.04
N SER A 55 -15.20 -8.65 -15.68
CA SER A 55 -14.58 -9.79 -16.34
C SER A 55 -13.87 -10.68 -15.32
N ARG A 56 -14.11 -11.99 -15.41
CA ARG A 56 -13.36 -12.99 -14.63
C ARG A 56 -12.07 -13.31 -15.37
N TYR A 57 -10.92 -13.02 -14.76
CA TYR A 57 -9.61 -13.20 -15.41
C TYR A 57 -8.62 -14.06 -14.62
N LEU A 58 -8.87 -14.35 -13.33
CA LEU A 58 -8.17 -15.39 -12.58
C LEU A 58 -9.03 -16.61 -12.30
N GLY A 59 -8.41 -17.78 -12.39
CA GLY A 59 -9.03 -19.04 -12.07
C GLY A 59 -8.01 -20.06 -11.58
N THR A 60 -8.50 -21.00 -10.80
CA THR A 60 -7.76 -22.23 -10.44
C THR A 60 -8.50 -23.42 -11.06
N ARG A 61 -7.79 -24.54 -11.23
CA ARG A 61 -8.37 -25.76 -11.82
C ARG A 61 -9.66 -26.23 -11.12
N THR A 62 -9.84 -25.89 -9.85
CA THR A 62 -10.97 -26.31 -9.00
C THR A 62 -11.89 -25.17 -8.55
N ARG A 63 -11.53 -23.89 -8.74
CA ARG A 63 -12.37 -22.74 -8.37
C ARG A 63 -12.19 -21.59 -9.38
N LEU A 64 -13.31 -21.09 -9.90
CA LEU A 64 -13.39 -19.74 -10.47
C LEU A 64 -13.25 -18.75 -9.31
N MET A 65 -12.15 -18.01 -9.27
CA MET A 65 -11.96 -16.93 -8.32
C MET A 65 -12.55 -15.64 -8.90
N GLY A 66 -13.23 -14.87 -8.07
CA GLY A 66 -13.75 -13.54 -8.41
C GLY A 66 -12.74 -12.42 -8.11
N GLN A 67 -13.23 -11.17 -8.29
CA GLN A 67 -12.63 -9.82 -8.21
C GLN A 67 -11.67 -9.45 -7.03
N LEU A 68 -11.17 -10.39 -6.22
CA LEU A 68 -10.46 -10.17 -4.94
C LEU A 68 -9.03 -9.59 -5.07
N GLU A 69 -8.63 -9.11 -6.24
CA GLU A 69 -7.22 -8.92 -6.58
C GLU A 69 -6.66 -7.53 -6.30
N SER A 70 -7.46 -6.47 -6.46
CA SER A 70 -6.96 -5.09 -6.26
C SER A 70 -6.63 -4.82 -4.78
N ASN A 71 -7.46 -5.32 -3.87
CA ASN A 71 -7.25 -5.18 -2.43
C ASN A 71 -6.08 -6.05 -1.96
N ALA A 72 -5.97 -7.29 -2.46
CA ALA A 72 -4.86 -8.19 -2.11
C ALA A 72 -3.52 -7.63 -2.59
N ARG A 73 -3.45 -7.10 -3.82
CA ARG A 73 -2.27 -6.42 -4.37
C ARG A 73 -1.80 -5.27 -3.48
N SER A 74 -2.73 -4.41 -3.09
CA SER A 74 -2.44 -3.23 -2.25
C SER A 74 -2.09 -3.62 -0.81
N ALA A 75 -2.69 -4.70 -0.29
CA ALA A 75 -2.35 -5.26 1.00
C ALA A 75 -0.91 -5.80 1.02
N ILE A 76 -0.53 -6.61 0.03
CA ILE A 76 0.83 -7.17 -0.05
C ILE A 76 1.87 -6.05 -0.17
N GLY A 77 1.67 -5.11 -1.11
CA GLY A 77 2.62 -4.03 -1.31
C GLY A 77 2.79 -3.16 -0.06
N SER A 78 1.68 -2.79 0.59
CA SER A 78 1.71 -2.02 1.84
C SER A 78 2.37 -2.80 2.99
N ALA A 79 2.13 -4.10 3.09
CA ALA A 79 2.76 -4.94 4.11
C ALA A 79 4.28 -5.04 3.92
N LEU A 80 4.76 -5.14 2.68
CA LEU A 80 6.20 -5.10 2.39
C LEU A 80 6.79 -3.74 2.81
N VAL A 81 6.13 -2.63 2.50
CA VAL A 81 6.57 -1.30 2.95
C VAL A 81 6.61 -1.21 4.49
N TYR A 82 5.56 -1.70 5.16
CA TYR A 82 5.46 -1.72 6.62
C TYR A 82 6.60 -2.51 7.27
N ARG A 83 7.03 -3.60 6.63
CA ARG A 83 8.15 -4.45 7.07
C ARG A 83 9.52 -3.92 6.63
N GLY A 84 9.58 -2.67 6.17
CA GLY A 84 10.80 -2.01 5.81
C GLY A 84 11.44 -2.54 4.53
N ILE A 85 10.67 -3.17 3.62
CA ILE A 85 11.19 -3.50 2.29
C ILE A 85 11.40 -2.20 1.49
N PRO A 86 12.64 -1.86 1.08
CA PRO A 86 12.89 -0.60 0.41
C PRO A 86 12.38 -0.64 -1.03
N LYS A 87 11.93 0.51 -1.51
CA LYS A 87 11.56 0.68 -2.92
C LYS A 87 12.71 0.25 -3.83
N GLY A 88 12.41 -0.51 -4.88
CA GLY A 88 13.42 -1.06 -5.80
C GLY A 88 14.01 -2.40 -5.37
N ALA A 89 13.67 -2.90 -4.18
CA ALA A 89 14.11 -4.22 -3.73
C ALA A 89 13.61 -5.35 -4.64
N CYS A 90 14.40 -6.43 -4.68
CA CYS A 90 14.04 -7.66 -5.37
C CYS A 90 13.17 -8.55 -4.47
N VAL A 91 12.05 -9.02 -5.01
CA VAL A 91 11.07 -9.89 -4.35
C VAL A 91 10.99 -11.23 -5.08
N GLY A 92 11.39 -12.29 -4.40
CA GLY A 92 11.38 -13.66 -4.91
C GLY A 92 9.97 -14.25 -4.97
N LEU A 93 9.64 -14.90 -6.08
CA LEU A 93 8.37 -15.60 -6.31
C LEU A 93 8.66 -17.08 -6.54
N TYR A 94 8.63 -17.89 -5.47
CA TYR A 94 8.91 -19.32 -5.53
C TYR A 94 7.61 -20.11 -5.51
N PHE A 95 6.90 -20.06 -6.64
CA PHE A 95 5.61 -20.72 -6.82
C PHE A 95 5.53 -21.53 -8.11
N ILE A 96 4.70 -22.57 -8.09
CA ILE A 96 4.06 -23.09 -9.31
C ILE A 96 2.95 -22.14 -9.77
N ASN A 97 2.49 -22.26 -11.02
CA ASN A 97 1.39 -21.44 -11.56
C ASN A 97 0.18 -21.40 -10.62
N ARG A 98 -0.08 -20.24 -10.02
CA ARG A 98 -1.17 -20.02 -9.07
C ARG A 98 -1.56 -18.52 -8.97
N PRO A 99 -2.79 -18.20 -8.53
CA PRO A 99 -3.27 -16.82 -8.44
C PRO A 99 -2.36 -15.90 -7.62
N GLU A 100 -1.85 -16.38 -6.49
CA GLU A 100 -1.02 -15.59 -5.57
C GLU A 100 0.29 -15.15 -6.22
N TRP A 101 0.84 -15.91 -7.16
CA TRP A 101 2.02 -15.50 -7.94
C TRP A 101 1.72 -14.22 -8.72
N LEU A 102 0.58 -14.16 -9.40
CA LEU A 102 0.18 -12.99 -10.19
C LEU A 102 -0.13 -11.79 -9.29
N ILE A 103 -0.78 -12.02 -8.16
CA ILE A 103 -1.12 -10.94 -7.21
C ILE A 103 0.16 -10.30 -6.65
N VAL A 104 1.15 -11.11 -6.26
CA VAL A 104 2.43 -10.59 -5.74
C VAL A 104 3.23 -9.89 -6.84
N ASP A 105 3.24 -10.41 -8.07
CA ASP A 105 3.89 -9.74 -9.22
C ASP A 105 3.27 -8.36 -9.51
N HIS A 106 1.94 -8.28 -9.53
CA HIS A 106 1.25 -7.00 -9.66
C HIS A 106 1.49 -6.07 -8.45
N ALA A 107 1.69 -6.61 -7.25
CA ALA A 107 2.06 -5.81 -6.08
C ALA A 107 3.46 -5.23 -6.26
N CYS A 108 4.40 -6.00 -6.81
CA CYS A 108 5.74 -5.54 -7.15
C CYS A 108 5.69 -4.38 -8.15
N ALA A 109 4.93 -4.55 -9.25
CA ALA A 109 4.75 -3.49 -10.24
C ALA A 109 4.18 -2.20 -9.65
N ALA A 110 3.21 -2.32 -8.73
CA ALA A 110 2.55 -1.17 -8.13
C ALA A 110 3.39 -0.43 -7.06
N TYR A 111 4.24 -1.15 -6.33
CA TYR A 111 5.07 -0.61 -5.26
C TYR A 111 6.53 -0.42 -5.67
N SER A 112 6.82 -0.55 -6.98
CA SER A 112 8.16 -0.42 -7.56
C SER A 112 9.18 -1.41 -6.98
N TYR A 113 8.77 -2.66 -6.75
CA TYR A 113 9.68 -3.77 -6.49
C TYR A 113 10.01 -4.52 -7.78
N VAL A 114 11.13 -5.22 -7.79
CA VAL A 114 11.54 -6.09 -8.90
C VAL A 114 11.11 -7.51 -8.58
N SER A 115 10.17 -8.07 -9.34
CA SER A 115 9.77 -9.47 -9.18
C SER A 115 10.84 -10.41 -9.75
N VAL A 116 11.25 -11.39 -8.94
CA VAL A 116 12.29 -12.37 -9.29
C VAL A 116 11.67 -13.78 -9.22
N PRO A 117 11.33 -14.41 -10.35
CA PRO A 117 10.77 -15.75 -10.32
C PRO A 117 11.84 -16.78 -9.95
N LEU A 118 11.48 -17.71 -9.06
CA LEU A 118 12.38 -18.77 -8.56
C LEU A 118 11.81 -20.14 -8.92
N TYR A 119 12.65 -20.98 -9.52
CA TYR A 119 12.33 -22.36 -9.88
C TYR A 119 13.54 -23.26 -9.62
N ASP A 120 13.30 -24.47 -9.12
CA ASP A 120 14.32 -25.47 -8.74
C ASP A 120 14.42 -26.62 -9.73
N THR A 121 14.00 -26.42 -10.98
CA THR A 121 14.13 -27.41 -12.06
C THR A 121 15.58 -27.84 -12.28
N LEU A 122 16.54 -26.95 -11.99
CA LEU A 122 17.98 -27.21 -12.02
C LEU A 122 18.58 -27.49 -10.62
N GLY A 123 17.74 -27.75 -9.63
CA GLY A 123 18.11 -27.98 -8.24
C GLY A 123 18.15 -26.71 -7.38
N PRO A 124 18.35 -26.88 -6.05
CA PRO A 124 18.33 -25.79 -5.07
C PRO A 124 19.50 -24.80 -5.24
N ASP A 125 20.64 -25.24 -5.80
CA ASP A 125 21.79 -24.36 -6.04
C ASP A 125 21.49 -23.28 -7.08
N ALA A 126 20.62 -23.56 -8.05
CA ALA A 126 20.17 -22.55 -9.01
C ALA A 126 19.32 -21.46 -8.32
N VAL A 127 18.43 -21.86 -7.41
CA VAL A 127 17.63 -20.92 -6.60
C VAL A 127 18.55 -20.05 -5.73
N LYS A 128 19.50 -20.67 -5.04
CA LYS A 128 20.51 -19.99 -4.22
C LYS A 128 21.30 -18.97 -5.05
N TYR A 129 21.76 -19.35 -6.24
CA TYR A 129 22.47 -18.46 -7.15
C TYR A 129 21.59 -17.26 -7.54
N ILE A 130 20.34 -17.48 -7.96
CA ILE A 130 19.43 -16.40 -8.36
C ILE A 130 19.16 -15.44 -7.20
N VAL A 131 18.88 -15.96 -6.01
CA VAL A 131 18.61 -15.17 -4.81
C VAL A 131 19.79 -14.25 -4.48
N ASN A 132 21.01 -14.77 -4.51
CA ASN A 132 22.21 -13.99 -4.25
C ASN A 132 22.53 -13.01 -5.39
N HIS A 133 22.40 -13.45 -6.64
CA HIS A 133 22.69 -12.61 -7.81
C HIS A 133 21.75 -11.41 -7.91
N ALA A 134 20.46 -11.62 -7.62
CA ALA A 134 19.44 -10.57 -7.64
C ALA A 134 19.32 -9.83 -6.30
N VAL A 135 20.08 -10.21 -5.26
CA VAL A 135 20.02 -9.61 -3.92
C VAL A 135 18.58 -9.56 -3.40
N VAL A 136 17.89 -10.71 -3.43
CA VAL A 136 16.48 -10.80 -3.05
C VAL A 136 16.31 -10.54 -1.56
N GLU A 137 15.38 -9.67 -1.18
CA GLU A 137 15.16 -9.27 0.22
C GLU A 137 13.91 -9.90 0.85
N ALA A 138 12.90 -10.23 0.04
CA ALA A 138 11.70 -10.93 0.49
C ALA A 138 11.36 -12.07 -0.47
N ILE A 139 10.94 -13.24 0.03
CA ILE A 139 10.54 -14.37 -0.82
C ILE A 139 9.13 -14.83 -0.44
N PHE A 140 8.27 -14.90 -1.44
CA PHE A 140 6.97 -15.53 -1.35
C PHE A 140 7.08 -16.98 -1.83
N CYS A 141 6.63 -17.93 -1.00
CA CYS A 141 6.84 -19.35 -1.25
C CYS A 141 5.68 -20.21 -0.70
N VAL A 142 5.68 -21.50 -1.02
CA VAL A 142 4.79 -22.50 -0.41
C VAL A 142 5.51 -23.30 0.67
N PRO A 143 4.81 -24.01 1.58
CA PRO A 143 5.45 -24.81 2.62
C PRO A 143 6.51 -25.80 2.10
N GLN A 144 6.31 -26.35 0.91
CA GLN A 144 7.26 -27.28 0.29
C GLN A 144 8.59 -26.60 -0.05
N THR A 145 8.52 -25.45 -0.74
CA THR A 145 9.69 -24.66 -1.13
C THR A 145 10.32 -23.91 0.06
N LEU A 146 9.55 -23.66 1.13
CA LEU A 146 10.09 -23.10 2.36
C LEU A 146 11.18 -24.00 2.95
N ASN A 147 10.93 -25.31 3.03
CA ASN A 147 11.92 -26.26 3.56
C ASN A 147 13.23 -26.24 2.76
N ILE A 148 13.13 -26.06 1.44
CA ILE A 148 14.27 -25.90 0.55
C ILE A 148 15.05 -24.63 0.92
N LEU A 149 14.37 -23.48 1.02
CA LEU A 149 14.98 -22.21 1.41
C LEU A 149 15.65 -22.28 2.80
N LEU A 150 15.01 -22.95 3.76
CA LEU A 150 15.54 -23.14 5.11
C LEU A 150 16.82 -23.96 5.13
N SER A 151 16.97 -24.93 4.22
CA SER A 151 18.17 -25.78 4.16
C SER A 151 19.46 -25.03 3.82
N PHE A 152 19.36 -23.87 3.17
CA PHE A 152 20.49 -23.02 2.78
C PHE A 152 20.30 -21.55 3.19
N LEU A 153 19.48 -21.27 4.20
CA LEU A 153 19.13 -19.90 4.60
C LEU A 153 20.37 -19.06 4.98
N SER A 154 21.36 -19.69 5.62
CA SER A 154 22.64 -19.04 5.97
C SER A 154 23.49 -18.64 4.76
N GLU A 155 23.20 -19.18 3.56
CA GLU A 155 23.91 -18.88 2.31
C GLU A 155 23.22 -17.78 1.48
N ILE A 156 22.07 -17.26 1.93
CA ILE A 156 21.28 -16.22 1.25
C ILE A 156 21.04 -15.00 2.16
N PRO A 157 22.11 -14.29 2.56
CA PRO A 157 22.06 -13.30 3.65
C PRO A 157 21.25 -12.04 3.35
N SER A 158 20.90 -11.78 2.08
CA SER A 158 20.06 -10.64 1.70
C SER A 158 18.59 -10.81 2.10
N VAL A 159 18.14 -12.06 2.26
CA VAL A 159 16.73 -12.35 2.56
C VAL A 159 16.44 -12.03 4.01
N ARG A 160 15.44 -11.16 4.24
CA ARG A 160 14.97 -10.81 5.58
C ARG A 160 13.53 -11.21 5.86
N LEU A 161 12.77 -11.56 4.82
CA LEU A 161 11.35 -11.90 4.94
C LEU A 161 10.97 -13.10 4.08
N LEU A 162 10.35 -14.10 4.69
CA LEU A 162 9.75 -15.25 4.03
C LEU A 162 8.23 -15.23 4.25
N VAL A 163 7.47 -15.14 3.17
CA VAL A 163 6.00 -15.14 3.21
C VAL A 163 5.47 -16.46 2.65
N VAL A 164 4.71 -17.19 3.46
CA VAL A 164 4.30 -18.58 3.15
C VAL A 164 2.82 -18.63 2.77
N VAL A 165 2.54 -19.10 1.55
CA VAL A 165 1.19 -19.25 0.99
C VAL A 165 0.67 -20.67 1.20
N GLY A 166 -0.46 -20.82 1.90
CA GLY A 166 -1.13 -22.10 2.12
C GLY A 166 -0.68 -22.86 3.38
N GLY A 167 0.05 -22.20 4.29
CA GLY A 167 0.30 -22.70 5.65
C GLY A 167 -0.71 -22.13 6.66
N ILE A 168 -1.07 -22.91 7.68
CA ILE A 168 -1.73 -22.41 8.90
C ILE A 168 -0.63 -21.84 9.80
N ASP A 169 -0.83 -20.64 10.36
CA ASP A 169 0.17 -19.91 11.18
C ASP A 169 0.82 -20.79 12.25
N GLU A 170 0.07 -21.73 12.84
CA GLU A 170 0.51 -22.67 13.88
C GLU A 170 1.57 -23.69 13.43
N LYS A 171 1.78 -23.87 12.11
CA LYS A 171 2.75 -24.83 11.54
C LYS A 171 3.98 -24.16 10.93
N LEU A 172 4.12 -22.84 11.05
CA LEU A 172 5.30 -22.16 10.56
C LEU A 172 6.47 -22.39 11.53
N PRO A 173 7.66 -22.76 11.02
CA PRO A 173 8.83 -22.92 11.88
C PRO A 173 9.19 -21.55 12.48
N SER A 174 9.32 -21.50 13.80
CA SER A 174 9.94 -20.36 14.46
C SER A 174 11.45 -20.42 14.20
N LEU A 175 11.96 -19.45 13.46
CA LEU A 175 13.40 -19.28 13.31
C LEU A 175 13.98 -18.67 14.60
N PRO A 176 15.22 -19.05 14.98
CA PRO A 176 15.89 -18.44 16.11
C PRO A 176 16.12 -16.94 15.84
N SER A 177 16.01 -16.10 16.88
CA SER A 177 16.07 -14.63 16.75
C SER A 177 17.38 -14.10 16.15
N ASN A 178 18.43 -14.92 16.13
CA ASN A 178 19.75 -14.59 15.59
C ASN A 178 19.82 -14.62 14.05
N THR A 179 18.85 -15.22 13.35
CA THR A 179 18.89 -15.31 11.89
C THR A 179 18.54 -13.99 11.18
N GLY A 180 17.85 -13.07 11.85
CA GLY A 180 17.40 -11.81 11.23
C GLY A 180 16.33 -11.96 10.14
N VAL A 181 15.84 -13.19 9.91
CA VAL A 181 14.82 -13.52 8.91
C VAL A 181 13.48 -13.74 9.60
N GLU A 182 12.46 -13.01 9.15
CA GLU A 182 11.10 -13.18 9.61
C GLU A 182 10.33 -14.16 8.72
N VAL A 183 9.59 -15.10 9.30
CA VAL A 183 8.69 -16.02 8.58
C VAL A 183 7.25 -15.72 8.96
N ILE A 184 6.41 -15.40 7.98
CA ILE A 184 5.00 -15.06 8.21
C ILE A 184 4.08 -15.75 7.20
N SER A 185 2.82 -15.96 7.56
CA SER A 185 1.84 -16.47 6.62
C SER A 185 1.33 -15.38 5.70
N TYR A 186 0.96 -15.78 4.49
CA TYR A 186 0.32 -14.91 3.51
C TYR A 186 -1.02 -14.35 4.01
N LEU A 187 -1.78 -15.12 4.79
CA LEU A 187 -3.05 -14.65 5.35
C LEU A 187 -2.83 -13.56 6.39
N LYS A 188 -1.80 -13.68 7.23
CA LYS A 188 -1.42 -12.64 8.19
C LYS A 188 -1.04 -11.34 7.47
N VAL A 189 -0.24 -11.44 6.40
CA VAL A 189 0.11 -10.29 5.52
C VAL A 189 -1.14 -9.58 4.98
N LEU A 190 -2.13 -10.35 4.50
CA LEU A 190 -3.36 -9.78 3.98
C LEU A 190 -4.22 -9.12 5.07
N ASN A 191 -4.28 -9.71 6.26
CA ASN A 191 -5.14 -9.25 7.35
C ASN A 191 -4.58 -8.04 8.10
N GLU A 192 -3.27 -7.95 8.29
CA GLU A 192 -2.61 -6.82 8.97
C GLU A 192 -2.92 -5.48 8.30
N VAL A 193 -3.04 -5.47 6.97
CA VAL A 193 -3.34 -4.24 6.22
C VAL A 193 -4.83 -3.91 6.22
N ILE A 194 -5.74 -4.89 6.33
CA ILE A 194 -7.18 -4.60 6.51
C ILE A 194 -7.43 -3.89 7.84
N SER A 195 -6.70 -4.27 8.91
CA SER A 195 -6.74 -3.56 10.19
C SER A 195 -6.20 -2.13 10.09
N CYS A 196 -5.08 -1.93 9.39
CA CYS A 196 -4.51 -0.60 9.17
C CYS A 196 -5.38 0.29 8.27
N LEU A 197 -6.00 -0.26 7.21
CA LEU A 197 -6.92 0.46 6.34
C LEU A 197 -8.21 0.85 7.09
N ARG A 198 -8.74 -0.04 7.94
CA ARG A 198 -9.84 0.32 8.86
C ARG A 198 -9.43 1.42 9.83
N MET A 199 -8.25 1.34 10.44
CA MET A 199 -7.71 2.41 11.30
C MET A 199 -7.53 3.74 10.57
N SER A 200 -7.13 3.74 9.30
CA SER A 200 -7.01 4.97 8.50
C SER A 200 -8.37 5.63 8.24
N SER A 201 -9.43 4.85 7.95
CA SER A 201 -10.78 5.38 7.80
C SER A 201 -11.34 5.96 9.12
N VAL A 202 -11.10 5.29 10.25
CA VAL A 202 -11.48 5.78 11.59
C VAL A 202 -10.70 7.04 11.95
N SER A 203 -9.41 7.10 11.62
CA SER A 203 -8.57 8.28 11.83
C SER A 203 -9.04 9.45 10.97
N GLN A 204 -9.46 9.20 9.73
CA GLN A 204 -10.00 10.23 8.84
C GLN A 204 -11.34 10.78 9.36
N ILE A 205 -12.21 9.91 9.89
CA ILE A 205 -13.45 10.32 10.56
C ILE A 205 -13.12 11.13 11.82
N ALA A 206 -12.17 10.68 12.64
CA ALA A 206 -11.76 11.39 13.86
C ALA A 206 -11.16 12.78 13.56
N ILE A 207 -10.31 12.89 12.52
CA ILE A 207 -9.77 14.16 12.04
C ILE A 207 -10.90 15.06 11.51
N THR A 208 -11.83 14.50 10.74
CA THR A 208 -12.98 15.26 10.22
C THR A 208 -13.87 15.79 11.34
N LEU A 209 -14.16 14.96 12.35
CA LEU A 209 -14.93 15.36 13.53
C LEU A 209 -14.18 16.41 14.38
N LEU A 210 -12.85 16.30 14.50
CA LEU A 210 -12.03 17.30 15.17
C LEU A 210 -12.04 18.64 14.41
N CYS A 211 -11.93 18.61 13.08
CA CYS A 211 -12.05 19.80 12.24
C CYS A 211 -13.43 20.47 12.39
N ILE A 212 -14.51 19.68 12.36
CA ILE A 212 -15.88 20.18 12.59
C ILE A 212 -15.99 20.83 13.97
N TYR A 213 -15.49 20.18 15.03
CA TYR A 213 -15.50 20.72 16.38
C TYR A 213 -14.73 22.04 16.50
N LEU A 214 -13.53 22.13 15.91
CA LEU A 214 -12.72 23.35 15.90
C LEU A 214 -13.41 24.49 15.14
N ILE A 215 -14.07 24.20 14.02
CA ILE A 215 -14.85 25.20 13.28
C ILE A 215 -16.00 25.74 14.14
N HIS A 216 -16.77 24.86 14.81
CA HIS A 216 -17.83 25.29 15.72
C HIS A 216 -17.31 26.12 16.89
N LEU A 217 -16.14 25.77 17.44
CA LEU A 217 -15.51 26.54 18.52
C LEU A 217 -15.13 27.96 18.05
N VAL A 218 -14.56 28.10 16.85
CA VAL A 218 -14.19 29.41 16.28
C VAL A 218 -15.43 30.27 16.01
N VAL A 219 -16.51 29.68 15.48
CA VAL A 219 -17.79 30.38 15.26
C VAL A 219 -18.39 30.85 16.59
N TYR A 220 -18.36 29.99 17.62
CA TYR A 220 -18.87 30.33 18.95
C TYR A 220 -18.07 31.46 19.60
N ILE A 221 -16.74 31.40 19.55
CA ILE A 221 -15.87 32.48 20.06
C ILE A 221 -16.13 33.79 19.32
N SER A 222 -16.29 33.74 18.00
CA SER A 222 -16.58 34.92 17.18
C SER A 222 -17.95 35.52 17.54
N TRP A 223 -18.99 34.69 17.69
CA TRP A 223 -20.31 35.12 18.13
C TRP A 223 -20.29 35.72 19.54
N ALA A 224 -19.58 35.09 20.47
CA ALA A 224 -19.42 35.60 21.84
C ALA A 224 -18.71 36.96 21.86
N HIS A 225 -17.70 37.16 21.00
CA HIS A 225 -17.00 38.43 20.86
C HIS A 225 -17.91 39.53 20.28
N THR A 226 -18.71 39.20 19.25
CA THR A 226 -19.71 40.13 18.69
C THR A 226 -20.78 40.50 19.71
N GLN A 227 -21.29 39.55 20.49
CA GLN A 227 -22.26 39.78 21.57
C GLN A 227 -21.68 40.65 22.70
N ALA A 228 -20.43 40.39 23.09
CA ALA A 228 -19.74 41.23 24.07
C ALA A 228 -19.56 42.67 23.56
N PHE A 229 -19.27 42.83 22.26
CA PHE A 229 -19.12 44.13 21.61
C PHE A 229 -20.45 44.89 21.50
N THR A 230 -21.55 44.21 21.16
CA THR A 230 -22.89 44.81 21.12
C THR A 230 -23.38 45.20 22.52
N CYS A 231 -23.19 44.36 23.53
CA CYS A 231 -23.51 44.70 24.91
C CYS A 231 -22.68 45.90 25.43
N TRP A 232 -21.43 46.05 24.98
CA TRP A 232 -20.60 47.21 25.33
C TRP A 232 -21.15 48.51 24.71
N PHE A 233 -21.65 48.48 23.49
CA PHE A 233 -22.28 49.63 22.83
C PHE A 233 -23.67 49.97 23.39
N GLU A 234 -24.51 48.97 23.67
CA GLU A 234 -25.85 49.17 24.24
C GLU A 234 -25.81 49.56 25.74
N GLY A 235 -24.79 49.11 26.47
CA GLY A 235 -24.53 49.47 27.86
C GLY A 235 -24.25 50.95 28.11
N TYR A 236 -24.03 51.74 27.05
CA TYR A 236 -23.91 53.20 27.15
C TYR A 236 -25.26 53.94 27.24
N SER A 237 -26.41 53.23 27.16
CA SER A 237 -27.73 53.87 27.08
C SER A 237 -28.78 53.44 28.12
N SER A 238 -28.47 52.61 29.13
CA SER A 238 -29.46 52.24 30.17
C SER A 238 -28.87 51.95 31.57
N PRO A 239 -29.46 52.44 32.68
CA PRO A 239 -28.91 52.29 34.04
C PRO A 239 -29.03 50.89 34.67
N HIS A 240 -29.51 49.87 33.94
CA HIS A 240 -29.69 48.50 34.45
C HIS A 240 -28.89 47.43 33.68
N ALA A 241 -27.81 47.82 33.00
CA ALA A 241 -27.02 46.88 32.19
C ALA A 241 -26.29 45.81 33.03
N PHE A 242 -26.40 44.56 32.58
CA PHE A 242 -25.87 43.34 33.18
C PHE A 242 -24.36 43.43 33.51
N CYS A 243 -23.98 42.98 34.72
CA CYS A 243 -22.62 43.09 35.25
C CYS A 243 -21.56 42.32 34.40
N PRO A 244 -20.46 42.96 33.97
CA PRO A 244 -19.38 42.33 33.18
C PRO A 244 -18.72 41.11 33.86
N GLN A 245 -18.80 41.02 35.20
CA GLN A 245 -18.21 39.92 35.97
C GLN A 245 -18.90 38.57 35.69
N ASN A 246 -20.21 38.56 35.43
CA ASN A 246 -20.94 37.32 35.13
C ASN A 246 -20.60 36.77 33.74
N LEU A 247 -20.31 37.65 32.78
CA LEU A 247 -19.89 37.26 31.42
C LEU A 247 -18.48 36.62 31.44
N MET A 248 -17.57 37.17 32.25
CA MET A 248 -16.23 36.61 32.43
C MET A 248 -16.28 35.23 33.10
N ILE A 249 -17.15 35.03 34.09
CA ILE A 249 -17.34 33.73 34.75
C ILE A 249 -17.91 32.70 33.77
N LEU A 250 -18.89 33.06 32.93
CA LEU A 250 -19.43 32.18 31.89
C LEU A 250 -18.38 31.79 30.84
N LEU A 251 -17.53 32.73 30.43
CA LEU A 251 -16.39 32.48 29.53
C LEU A 251 -15.37 31.51 30.16
N LEU A 252 -14.99 31.73 31.42
CA LEU A 252 -14.07 30.85 32.14
C LEU A 252 -14.67 29.46 32.35
N PHE A 253 -15.96 29.35 32.63
CA PHE A 253 -16.65 28.07 32.78
C PHE A 253 -16.72 27.31 31.44
N ALA A 254 -17.00 28.01 30.34
CA ALA A 254 -16.97 27.44 28.99
C ALA A 254 -15.57 26.92 28.61
N ILE A 255 -14.52 27.68 28.92
CA ILE A 255 -13.12 27.27 28.70
C ILE A 255 -12.77 26.01 29.52
N GLN A 256 -13.21 25.95 30.78
CA GLN A 256 -12.97 24.81 31.68
C GLN A 256 -13.66 23.53 31.17
N VAL A 257 -14.91 23.64 30.70
CA VAL A 257 -15.68 22.53 30.12
C VAL A 257 -15.02 22.03 28.83
N VAL A 258 -14.54 22.93 27.97
CA VAL A 258 -13.78 22.59 26.75
C VAL A 258 -12.47 21.86 27.09
N ARG A 259 -11.72 22.35 28.09
CA ARG A 259 -10.46 21.73 28.54
C ARG A 259 -10.67 20.30 29.08
N LEU A 260 -11.73 20.08 29.86
CA LEU A 260 -12.09 18.75 30.39
C LEU A 260 -12.57 17.81 29.27
N GLY A 261 -13.28 18.33 28.26
CA GLY A 261 -13.66 17.60 27.06
C GLY A 261 -12.45 17.12 26.25
N LEU A 262 -11.48 18.00 26.02
CA LEU A 262 -10.22 17.66 25.35
C LEU A 262 -9.40 16.61 26.12
N GLN A 263 -9.28 16.74 27.44
CA GLN A 263 -8.54 15.75 28.25
C GLN A 263 -9.16 14.35 28.18
N ARG A 264 -10.50 14.25 28.23
CA ARG A 264 -11.21 12.97 28.11
C ARG A 264 -11.12 12.38 26.70
N PHE A 265 -11.15 13.22 25.67
CA PHE A 265 -10.96 12.80 24.29
C PHE A 265 -9.54 12.24 24.06
N TRP A 266 -8.51 12.97 24.49
CA TRP A 266 -7.11 12.54 24.35
C TRP A 266 -6.79 11.30 25.18
N SER A 267 -7.35 11.16 26.39
CA SER A 267 -7.18 9.94 27.20
C SER A 267 -7.76 8.70 26.53
N LYS A 268 -8.93 8.81 25.87
CA LYS A 268 -9.51 7.70 25.11
C LYS A 268 -8.80 7.46 23.77
N PHE A 269 -8.31 8.53 23.14
CA PHE A 269 -7.55 8.48 21.90
C PHE A 269 -6.19 7.79 22.08
N LEU A 270 -5.48 8.06 23.19
CA LEU A 270 -4.23 7.38 23.54
C LEU A 270 -4.44 5.89 23.83
N PHE A 271 -5.55 5.53 24.47
CA PHE A 271 -5.88 4.14 24.80
C PHE A 271 -6.18 3.28 23.56
N LEU A 272 -6.69 3.91 22.48
CA LEU A 272 -6.96 3.27 21.19
C LEU A 272 -5.74 3.13 20.28
N PHE A 273 -4.63 3.81 20.58
CA PHE A 273 -3.42 3.83 19.75
C PHE A 273 -2.24 3.07 20.37
N CYS A 274 -2.30 2.73 21.66
CA CYS A 274 -1.23 2.05 22.39
C CYS A 274 -1.52 0.57 22.73
N ALA A 275 -2.60 -0.02 22.21
CA ALA A 275 -2.97 -1.44 22.38
C ALA A 275 -3.11 -2.12 21.03
#